data_AF-A0A7Y2RHZ2-F1
#
_entry.id   AF-A0A7Y2RHZ2-F1
#
_cell.length_a   1.000
_cell.length_b   1.000
_cell.length_c   1.000
_cell.angle_alpha   90.00
_cell.angle_beta   90.00
_cell.angle_gamma   90.00
#
_symmetry.space_group_name_H-M   'P 1'
#
loop_
_entity.id
_entity.type
_entity.pdbx_description
1 polymer ?
#
loop_
_entity_poly.entity_id
_entity_poly.type
_entity_poly.pdbx_seq_one_letter_code
_entity_poly.pdbx_strand_id
1 'polypeptide(L)'
;MFRLLVTSDSNSETGVADANLSLTANGFYKFIEEQDYGNTLNSLVIIFMCRDPELHFKQRIRYSRKKQKLYMDIMLDYQTFVIMTPEQRVSELCKKLLTEMPPIVQKYKITDFDLDKLISNFSYWFNKYDLIIDLSDDLKNELKLDCEKIESEEPKPQEKRKSFFKRILLRK
;
A
#
# COMPACT_ATOMS: atom_id res chain seq x y z
N MET A 1 -10.49 -2.97 17.35
CA MET A 1 -9.12 -3.01 16.79
C MET A 1 -9.25 -3.17 15.28
N PHE A 2 -8.70 -2.21 14.54
CA PHE A 2 -8.69 -2.19 13.08
C PHE A 2 -7.81 -3.30 12.52
N ARG A 3 -8.18 -3.88 11.38
CA ARG A 3 -7.40 -4.90 10.66
C ARG A 3 -7.23 -4.57 9.20
N LEU A 4 -5.99 -4.56 8.73
CA LEU A 4 -5.65 -4.32 7.34
C LEU A 4 -5.16 -5.61 6.69
N LEU A 5 -5.66 -5.91 5.50
CA LEU A 5 -5.08 -6.93 4.63
C LEU A 5 -4.80 -6.32 3.26
N VAL A 6 -3.54 -6.33 2.85
CA VAL A 6 -3.12 -5.94 1.51
C VAL A 6 -2.51 -7.15 0.81
N THR A 7 -3.16 -7.59 -0.26
CA THR A 7 -2.75 -8.77 -0.99
C THR A 7 -2.84 -8.53 -2.48
N SER A 8 -2.44 -9.51 -3.26
CA SER A 8 -2.50 -9.45 -4.71
C SER A 8 -3.16 -10.70 -5.27
N ASP A 9 -3.48 -10.65 -6.55
CA ASP A 9 -3.70 -11.88 -7.30
C ASP A 9 -2.43 -12.73 -7.41
N SER A 10 -2.60 -13.92 -8.00
CA SER A 10 -1.53 -14.91 -8.15
C SER A 10 -0.94 -14.93 -9.56
N ASN A 11 -0.99 -13.81 -10.31
CA ASN A 11 -0.38 -13.77 -11.64
C ASN A 11 1.13 -13.53 -11.52
N SER A 12 1.94 -14.59 -11.61
CA SER A 12 3.39 -14.49 -11.42
C SER A 12 4.10 -13.65 -12.47
N GLU A 13 3.54 -13.53 -13.68
CA GLU A 13 4.17 -12.79 -14.79
C GLU A 13 4.27 -11.28 -14.50
N THR A 14 3.40 -10.75 -13.66
CA THR A 14 3.33 -9.31 -13.37
C THR A 14 4.26 -8.89 -12.24
N GLY A 15 4.80 -9.83 -11.46
CA GLY A 15 5.62 -9.55 -10.28
C GLY A 15 4.89 -8.79 -9.16
N VAL A 16 3.56 -8.66 -9.22
CA VAL A 16 2.78 -7.88 -8.23
C VAL A 16 2.81 -8.53 -6.86
N ALA A 17 2.80 -9.86 -6.77
CA ALA A 17 2.88 -10.57 -5.49
C ALA A 17 4.18 -10.26 -4.74
N ASP A 18 5.31 -10.25 -5.45
CA ASP A 18 6.62 -9.92 -4.88
C ASP A 18 6.68 -8.45 -4.47
N ALA A 19 6.16 -7.54 -5.31
CA ALA A 19 6.08 -6.13 -4.97
C ALA A 19 5.18 -5.87 -3.75
N ASN A 20 4.05 -6.58 -3.62
CA ASN A 20 3.17 -6.50 -2.46
C ASN A 20 3.86 -7.01 -1.18
N LEU A 21 4.67 -8.07 -1.28
CA LEU A 21 5.46 -8.57 -0.16
C LEU A 21 6.49 -7.52 0.30
N SER A 22 7.17 -6.86 -0.65
CA SER A 22 8.10 -5.77 -0.34
C SER A 22 7.39 -4.55 0.29
N LEU A 23 6.23 -4.17 -0.24
CA LEU A 23 5.42 -3.05 0.28
C LEU A 23 5.00 -3.29 1.74
N THR A 24 4.62 -4.52 2.06
CA THR A 24 4.09 -4.90 3.38
C THR A 24 5.14 -5.46 4.35
N ALA A 25 6.44 -5.30 4.01
CA ALA A 25 7.54 -5.74 4.85
C ALA A 25 7.73 -4.87 6.11
N ASN A 26 8.76 -5.18 6.90
CA ASN A 26 9.24 -4.36 8.03
C ASN A 26 8.21 -4.05 9.13
N GLY A 27 7.18 -4.88 9.29
CA GLY A 27 6.16 -4.67 10.32
C GLY A 27 5.04 -3.70 9.91
N PHE A 28 4.86 -3.45 8.61
CA PHE A 28 3.81 -2.59 8.06
C PHE A 28 2.43 -2.84 8.69
N TYR A 29 1.98 -4.09 8.72
CA TYR A 29 0.69 -4.44 9.31
C TYR A 29 0.59 -4.05 10.77
N LYS A 30 1.64 -4.33 11.55
CA LYS A 30 1.67 -3.99 12.97
C LYS A 30 1.55 -2.48 13.17
N PHE A 31 2.33 -1.70 12.43
CA PHE A 31 2.31 -0.24 12.52
C PHE A 31 0.91 0.34 12.23
N ILE A 32 0.25 -0.16 11.17
CA ILE A 32 -1.10 0.30 10.80
C ILE A 32 -2.16 -0.18 11.79
N GLU A 33 -2.17 -1.46 12.15
CA GLU A 33 -3.24 -2.05 12.98
C GLU A 33 -3.19 -1.61 14.46
N GLU A 34 -2.05 -1.11 14.94
CA GLU A 34 -1.91 -0.54 16.30
C GLU A 34 -2.49 0.88 16.43
N GLN A 35 -2.84 1.54 15.32
CA GLN A 35 -3.45 2.86 15.34
C GLN A 35 -4.95 2.80 15.65
N ASP A 36 -5.46 3.87 16.25
CA ASP A 36 -6.90 4.14 16.33
C ASP A 36 -7.36 4.94 15.11
N TYR A 37 -8.18 4.32 14.27
CA TYR A 37 -8.86 4.94 13.13
C TYR A 37 -10.38 5.09 13.36
N GLY A 38 -10.84 4.88 14.59
CA GLY A 38 -12.26 4.84 14.96
C GLY A 38 -12.87 3.43 14.91
N ASN A 39 -14.15 3.33 15.28
CA ASN A 39 -14.76 2.06 15.70
C ASN A 39 -15.75 1.43 14.71
N THR A 40 -15.98 2.08 13.58
CA THR A 40 -17.07 1.71 12.65
C THR A 40 -16.61 0.88 11.45
N LEU A 41 -15.32 0.92 11.13
CA LEU A 41 -14.66 0.05 10.17
C LEU A 41 -13.64 -0.80 10.92
N ASN A 42 -13.98 -2.06 11.17
CA ASN A 42 -13.10 -3.00 11.85
C ASN A 42 -12.05 -3.57 10.91
N SER A 43 -12.31 -3.60 9.59
CA SER A 43 -11.35 -4.19 8.66
C SER A 43 -11.43 -3.62 7.25
N LEU A 44 -10.26 -3.42 6.66
CA LEU A 44 -10.05 -3.02 5.28
C LEU A 44 -9.25 -4.11 4.56
N VAL A 45 -9.77 -4.57 3.43
CA VAL A 45 -9.11 -5.56 2.57
C VAL A 45 -8.93 -4.98 1.19
N ILE A 46 -7.68 -4.97 0.73
CA ILE A 46 -7.27 -4.40 -0.53
C ILE A 46 -6.57 -5.51 -1.32
N ILE A 47 -7.04 -5.74 -2.54
CA ILE A 47 -6.48 -6.75 -3.45
C ILE A 47 -5.97 -6.02 -4.68
N PHE A 48 -4.67 -6.07 -4.92
CA PHE A 48 -4.07 -5.66 -6.18
C PHE A 48 -4.38 -6.69 -7.26
N MET A 49 -5.14 -6.29 -8.28
CA MET A 49 -5.58 -7.16 -9.37
C MET A 49 -4.84 -6.77 -10.65
N CYS A 50 -4.01 -7.67 -11.17
CA CYS A 50 -3.18 -7.43 -12.35
C CYS A 50 -3.30 -8.63 -13.30
N ARG A 51 -4.35 -8.61 -14.11
CA ARG A 51 -4.71 -9.69 -15.02
C ARG A 51 -4.78 -9.20 -16.45
N ASP A 52 -4.56 -10.14 -17.36
CA ASP A 52 -4.76 -9.91 -18.78
C ASP A 52 -6.15 -9.30 -19.03
N PRO A 53 -6.24 -8.16 -19.75
CA PRO A 53 -7.50 -7.51 -20.04
C PRO A 53 -8.50 -8.40 -20.83
N GLU A 54 -8.03 -9.41 -21.56
CA GLU A 54 -8.87 -10.39 -22.27
C GLU A 54 -9.72 -11.24 -21.31
N LEU A 55 -9.34 -11.34 -20.05
CA LEU A 55 -10.11 -12.04 -19.03
C LEU A 55 -11.28 -11.21 -18.47
N HIS A 56 -11.40 -9.93 -18.86
CA HIS A 56 -12.52 -9.04 -18.56
C HIS A 56 -12.93 -8.97 -17.09
N PHE A 57 -11.95 -9.03 -16.19
CA PHE A 57 -12.18 -8.88 -14.75
C PHE A 57 -12.71 -7.48 -14.45
N LYS A 58 -13.68 -7.41 -13.52
CA LYS A 58 -14.26 -6.16 -13.05
C LYS A 58 -13.79 -5.87 -11.63
N GLN A 59 -13.58 -4.60 -11.33
CA GLN A 59 -13.31 -4.14 -9.97
C GLN A 59 -14.44 -4.56 -9.04
N ARG A 60 -14.12 -5.27 -7.95
CA ARG A 60 -15.07 -5.60 -6.90
C ARG A 60 -14.87 -4.65 -5.73
N ILE A 61 -15.97 -4.03 -5.28
CA ILE A 61 -15.98 -3.23 -4.07
C ILE A 61 -17.19 -3.67 -3.23
N ARG A 62 -16.94 -4.08 -1.99
CA ARG A 62 -17.97 -4.61 -1.10
C ARG A 62 -17.79 -4.09 0.32
N TYR A 63 -18.75 -3.31 0.77
CA TYR A 63 -18.88 -2.94 2.18
C TYR A 63 -19.92 -3.81 2.88
N SER A 64 -19.55 -4.37 4.03
CA SER A 64 -20.44 -5.12 4.92
C SER A 64 -20.63 -4.36 6.21
N ARG A 65 -21.81 -3.75 6.41
CA ARG A 65 -22.17 -3.04 7.65
C ARG A 65 -22.14 -3.96 8.86
N LYS A 66 -22.73 -5.16 8.75
CA LYS A 66 -22.78 -6.16 9.84
C LYS A 66 -21.39 -6.57 10.33
N LYS A 67 -20.43 -6.69 9.41
CA LYS A 67 -19.04 -7.07 9.76
C LYS A 67 -18.13 -5.85 9.92
N GLN A 68 -18.65 -4.64 9.70
CA GLN A 68 -17.87 -3.40 9.65
C GLN A 68 -16.60 -3.57 8.80
N LYS A 69 -16.77 -4.09 7.58
CA LYS A 69 -15.64 -4.52 6.74
C LYS A 69 -15.79 -4.04 5.30
N LEU A 70 -14.75 -3.43 4.77
CA LEU A 70 -14.66 -2.98 3.38
C LEU A 70 -13.65 -3.85 2.62
N TYR A 71 -14.06 -4.31 1.45
CA TYR A 71 -13.23 -5.02 0.50
C TYR A 71 -13.18 -4.22 -0.80
N MET A 72 -12.00 -4.09 -1.38
CA MET A 72 -11.81 -3.47 -2.69
C MET A 72 -10.72 -4.17 -3.50
N ASP A 73 -10.94 -4.24 -4.80
CA ASP A 73 -9.87 -4.49 -5.76
C ASP A 73 -9.30 -3.15 -6.24
N ILE A 74 -7.98 -3.04 -6.32
CA ILE A 74 -7.27 -1.98 -7.04
C ILE A 74 -6.82 -2.60 -8.38
N MET A 75 -7.31 -2.05 -9.48
CA MET A 75 -7.07 -2.60 -10.81
C MET A 75 -5.76 -2.02 -11.37
N LEU A 76 -4.82 -2.90 -11.67
CA LEU A 76 -3.51 -2.55 -12.19
C LEU A 76 -3.46 -2.80 -13.70
N ASP A 77 -2.65 -2.01 -14.40
CA ASP A 77 -2.45 -2.19 -15.83
C ASP A 77 -1.47 -3.34 -16.10
N TYR A 78 -1.96 -4.39 -16.74
CA TYR A 78 -1.19 -5.61 -16.99
C TYR A 78 0.06 -5.36 -17.82
N GLN A 79 -0.08 -4.67 -18.96
CA GLN A 79 1.01 -4.46 -19.90
C GLN A 79 2.14 -3.64 -19.28
N THR A 80 1.78 -2.66 -18.46
CA THR A 80 2.72 -1.84 -17.72
C THR A 80 3.49 -2.65 -16.67
N PHE A 81 2.81 -3.46 -15.86
CA PHE A 81 3.46 -4.19 -14.76
C PHE A 81 4.39 -5.31 -15.23
N VAL A 82 4.12 -5.92 -16.37
CA VAL A 82 4.98 -6.96 -16.96
C VAL A 82 6.36 -6.39 -17.33
N ILE A 83 6.42 -5.14 -17.81
CA ILE A 83 7.69 -4.51 -18.25
C ILE A 83 8.43 -3.73 -17.16
N MET A 84 7.77 -3.41 -16.04
CA MET A 84 8.36 -2.66 -14.93
C MET A 84 9.50 -3.42 -14.22
N THR A 85 10.46 -2.69 -13.65
CA THR A 85 11.42 -3.28 -12.71
C THR A 85 10.75 -3.58 -11.36
N PRO A 86 11.33 -4.44 -10.51
CA PRO A 86 10.80 -4.70 -9.17
C PRO A 86 10.56 -3.43 -8.34
N GLU A 87 11.49 -2.47 -8.39
CA GLU A 87 11.41 -1.21 -7.65
C GLU A 87 10.28 -0.32 -8.19
N GLN A 88 10.12 -0.24 -9.52
CA GLN A 88 9.02 0.49 -10.14
C GLN A 88 7.66 -0.08 -9.76
N ARG A 89 7.53 -1.42 -9.70
CA ARG A 89 6.28 -2.07 -9.27
C ARG A 89 5.90 -1.68 -7.85
N VAL A 90 6.84 -1.75 -6.91
CA VAL A 90 6.59 -1.36 -5.50
C VAL A 90 6.12 0.10 -5.44
N SER A 91 6.84 1.00 -6.13
CA SER A 91 6.47 2.41 -6.17
C SER A 91 5.09 2.63 -6.78
N GLU A 92 4.75 1.91 -7.85
CA GLU A 92 3.44 2.03 -8.49
C GLU A 92 2.32 1.48 -7.61
N LEU A 93 2.53 0.37 -6.89
CA LEU A 93 1.56 -0.14 -5.90
C LEU A 93 1.29 0.89 -4.80
N CYS A 94 2.32 1.54 -4.26
CA CYS A 94 2.17 2.60 -3.27
C CYS A 94 1.33 3.77 -3.82
N LYS A 95 1.64 4.25 -5.03
CA LYS A 95 0.89 5.33 -5.70
C LYS A 95 -0.56 4.95 -5.94
N LYS A 96 -0.81 3.76 -6.48
CA LYS A 96 -2.15 3.23 -6.73
C LYS A 96 -2.97 3.08 -5.45
N LEU A 97 -2.34 2.61 -4.37
CA LEU A 97 -2.97 2.53 -3.07
C LEU A 97 -3.40 3.92 -2.57
N LEU A 98 -2.50 4.90 -2.60
CA LEU A 98 -2.77 6.25 -2.10
C LEU A 98 -3.80 7.01 -2.95
N THR A 99 -3.92 6.70 -4.24
CA THR A 99 -4.82 7.40 -5.17
C THR A 99 -6.19 6.74 -5.27
N GLU A 100 -6.28 5.41 -5.34
CA GLU A 100 -7.54 4.71 -5.59
C GLU A 100 -8.31 4.39 -4.29
N MET A 101 -7.62 4.13 -3.18
CA MET A 101 -8.28 3.75 -1.92
C MET A 101 -9.11 4.89 -1.31
N PRO A 102 -8.58 6.13 -1.15
CA PRO A 102 -9.33 7.21 -0.51
C PRO A 102 -10.71 7.51 -1.10
N PRO A 103 -10.87 7.72 -2.43
CA PRO A 103 -12.18 8.02 -2.99
C PRO A 103 -13.16 6.85 -2.81
N ILE A 104 -12.69 5.60 -2.82
CA ILE A 104 -13.53 4.42 -2.58
C ILE A 104 -14.03 4.42 -1.13
N VAL A 105 -13.15 4.63 -0.15
CA VAL A 105 -13.56 4.66 1.28
C VAL A 105 -14.54 5.81 1.53
N GLN A 106 -14.23 7.00 1.01
CA GLN A 106 -15.05 8.20 1.20
C GLN A 106 -16.48 8.04 0.66
N LYS A 107 -16.65 7.31 -0.46
CA LYS A 107 -17.96 7.00 -1.06
C LYS A 107 -18.92 6.30 -0.09
N TYR A 108 -18.41 5.47 0.82
CA TYR A 108 -19.25 4.73 1.76
C TYR A 108 -19.69 5.55 2.98
N LYS A 109 -19.16 6.77 3.15
CA LYS A 109 -19.49 7.70 4.26
C LYS A 109 -19.48 6.98 5.62
N ILE A 110 -18.41 6.22 5.87
CA ILE A 110 -18.27 5.43 7.09
C ILE A 110 -18.09 6.42 8.25
N THR A 111 -19.07 6.47 9.14
CA THR A 111 -19.09 7.36 10.31
C THR A 111 -17.89 7.10 11.20
N ASP A 112 -17.25 8.09 11.82
CA ASP A 112 -16.18 7.84 12.80
C ASP A 112 -15.04 6.94 12.25
N PHE A 113 -14.69 7.10 10.97
CA PHE A 113 -13.49 6.48 10.40
C PHE A 113 -12.52 7.57 9.95
N ASP A 114 -11.34 7.61 10.57
CA ASP A 114 -10.31 8.61 10.29
C ASP A 114 -9.49 8.21 9.06
N LEU A 115 -10.07 8.49 7.88
CA LEU A 115 -9.46 8.22 6.59
C LEU A 115 -8.17 9.03 6.39
N ASP A 116 -8.15 10.29 6.82
CA ASP A 116 -6.99 11.17 6.63
C ASP A 116 -5.78 10.66 7.43
N LYS A 117 -6.00 10.19 8.66
CA LYS A 117 -4.96 9.52 9.45
C LYS A 117 -4.49 8.21 8.83
N LEU A 118 -5.38 7.42 8.21
CA LEU A 118 -4.96 6.20 7.50
C LEU A 118 -4.06 6.54 6.31
N ILE A 119 -4.44 7.53 5.49
CA ILE A 119 -3.65 8.00 4.35
C ILE A 119 -2.30 8.53 4.83
N SER A 120 -2.31 9.35 5.87
CA SER A 120 -1.11 9.91 6.50
C SER A 120 -0.13 8.81 6.93
N ASN A 121 -0.62 7.76 7.58
CA ASN A 121 0.20 6.63 7.99
C ASN A 121 0.77 5.82 6.82
N PHE A 122 0.00 5.61 5.75
CA PHE A 122 0.54 4.98 4.54
C PHE A 122 1.63 5.82 3.91
N SER A 123 1.39 7.12 3.72
CA SER A 123 2.38 8.05 3.15
C SER A 123 3.65 8.11 3.99
N TYR A 124 3.51 8.23 5.32
CA TYR A 124 4.64 8.19 6.25
C TYR A 124 5.46 6.91 6.08
N TRP A 125 4.78 5.75 6.05
CA TRP A 125 5.47 4.47 5.91
C TRP A 125 6.22 4.36 4.59
N PHE A 126 5.57 4.71 3.48
CA PHE A 126 6.16 4.61 2.15
C PHE A 126 7.36 5.53 1.99
N ASN A 127 7.31 6.73 2.56
CA ASN A 127 8.44 7.66 2.56
C ASN A 127 9.57 7.18 3.48
N LYS A 128 9.26 6.69 4.69
CA LYS A 128 10.25 6.21 5.66
C LYS A 128 11.14 5.08 5.12
N TYR A 129 10.59 4.23 4.25
CA TYR A 129 11.28 3.09 3.66
C TYR A 129 11.64 3.31 2.19
N ASP A 130 11.60 4.55 1.69
CA ASP A 130 11.97 4.93 0.32
C ASP A 130 11.27 4.08 -0.76
N LEU A 131 9.99 3.74 -0.53
CA LEU A 131 9.23 2.86 -1.43
C LEU A 131 8.65 3.60 -2.64
N ILE A 132 8.64 4.93 -2.64
CA ILE A 132 8.15 5.75 -3.74
C ILE A 132 9.34 6.45 -4.39
N ILE A 133 9.63 6.10 -5.65
CA ILE A 133 10.85 6.54 -6.34
C ILE A 133 10.64 7.85 -7.10
N ASP A 134 9.39 8.18 -7.45
CA ASP A 134 9.03 9.42 -8.13
C ASP A 134 7.69 9.93 -7.61
N LEU A 135 7.69 10.78 -6.57
CA LEU A 135 6.50 11.57 -6.25
C LEU A 135 6.39 12.67 -7.32
N SER A 136 5.39 12.57 -8.20
CA SER A 136 5.02 13.72 -9.01
C SER A 136 4.69 14.90 -8.08
N ASP A 137 5.06 16.11 -8.46
CA ASP A 137 4.81 17.29 -7.63
C ASP A 137 3.30 17.50 -7.37
N ASP A 138 2.45 16.94 -8.24
CA ASP A 138 0.99 16.90 -8.07
C ASP A 138 0.56 16.07 -6.84
N LEU A 139 1.15 14.89 -6.63
CA LEU A 139 0.89 14.05 -5.44
C LEU A 139 1.42 14.70 -4.17
N LYS A 140 2.54 15.44 -4.24
CA LYS A 140 3.07 16.22 -3.10
C LYS A 140 2.14 17.38 -2.71
N ASN A 141 1.48 17.99 -3.70
CA ASN A 141 0.56 19.10 -3.49
C ASN A 141 -0.80 18.65 -2.94
N GLU A 142 -1.30 17.48 -3.36
CA GLU A 142 -2.53 16.87 -2.80
C GLU A 142 -2.29 16.25 -1.41
N LEU A 143 -1.12 15.65 -1.18
CA LEU A 143 -0.70 15.10 0.11
C LEU A 143 0.05 16.14 0.95
N LYS A 144 -0.41 17.40 1.04
CA LYS A 144 0.07 18.36 2.07
C LYS A 144 -0.28 17.83 3.48
N LEU A 145 0.47 16.82 3.88
CA LEU A 145 0.70 16.38 5.23
C LEU A 145 1.73 17.36 5.77
N ASP A 146 1.35 18.12 6.79
CA ASP A 146 2.29 18.81 7.66
C ASP A 146 3.10 17.74 8.41
N CYS A 147 4.10 17.15 7.75
CA CYS A 147 5.05 16.21 8.36
C CYS A 147 6.01 16.92 9.35
N GLU A 148 5.94 18.24 9.47
CA GLU A 148 6.65 19.00 10.50
C GLU A 148 5.86 18.94 11.82
N LYS A 149 5.99 17.83 12.56
CA LYS A 149 5.92 17.74 14.04
C LYS A 149 5.78 16.28 14.52
N ILE A 150 6.73 15.41 14.21
CA ILE A 150 7.00 14.23 15.06
C ILE A 150 8.52 14.04 15.15
N GLU A 151 9.22 15.02 15.73
CA GLU A 151 10.51 14.79 16.36
C GLU A 151 10.27 14.55 17.86
N SER A 152 10.38 13.29 18.29
CA SER A 152 11.14 12.90 19.48
C SER A 152 10.96 11.41 19.76
N GLU A 153 11.90 10.60 19.28
CA GLU A 153 12.59 9.52 20.00
C GLU A 153 13.22 8.56 18.97
N GLU A 154 14.36 8.97 18.43
CA GLU A 154 15.24 8.07 17.68
C GLU A 154 16.03 7.16 18.64
N PRO A 155 16.00 5.83 18.48
CA PRO A 155 17.11 5.01 18.93
C PRO A 155 18.25 5.08 17.90
N LYS A 156 19.46 5.25 18.43
CA LYS A 156 20.74 5.50 17.75
C LYS A 156 21.01 4.65 16.50
N PRO A 157 21.76 5.18 15.52
CA PRO A 157 22.08 4.48 14.29
C PRO A 157 23.06 3.34 14.55
N GLN A 158 22.71 2.12 14.12
CA GLN A 158 23.69 1.05 13.95
C GLN A 158 24.17 0.99 12.50
N GLU A 159 25.50 1.09 12.38
CA GLU A 159 26.26 1.05 11.15
C GLU A 159 26.05 -0.21 10.29
N LYS A 160 25.98 0.03 8.98
CA LYS A 160 26.51 -0.79 7.87
C LYS A 160 25.94 -2.20 7.71
N ARG A 161 25.08 -2.35 6.68
CA ARG A 161 25.19 -3.46 5.73
C ARG A 161 25.13 -2.97 4.29
N LYS A 162 26.30 -2.66 3.73
CA LYS A 162 26.57 -2.92 2.31
C LYS A 162 26.44 -4.43 2.09
N SER A 163 25.98 -4.84 0.90
CA SER A 163 25.82 -6.23 0.44
C SER A 163 24.53 -6.96 0.85
N PHE A 164 23.46 -6.77 0.06
CA PHE A 164 22.42 -7.80 -0.09
C PHE A 164 22.13 -8.17 -1.57
N PHE A 165 22.46 -7.30 -2.53
CA PHE A 165 22.17 -7.50 -3.96
C PHE A 165 23.11 -8.46 -4.73
N LYS A 166 23.93 -9.29 -4.08
CA LYS A 166 24.90 -10.16 -4.80
C LYS A 166 24.80 -11.66 -4.52
N ARG A 167 23.68 -12.18 -4.03
CA ARG A 167 23.54 -13.63 -3.72
C ARG A 167 22.36 -14.38 -4.33
N ILE A 168 21.75 -13.87 -5.41
CA ILE A 168 20.76 -14.62 -6.20
C ILE A 168 21.21 -14.69 -7.67
N LEU A 169 22.43 -15.21 -7.92
CA LEU A 169 22.87 -15.48 -9.30
C LEU A 169 23.94 -16.56 -9.44
N LEU A 170 24.06 -17.48 -8.47
CA LEU A 170 24.89 -18.68 -8.62
C LEU A 170 24.24 -19.88 -7.92
N ARG A 171 23.20 -20.43 -8.55
CA ARG A 171 22.87 -21.87 -8.51
C ARG A 171 22.40 -22.27 -9.91
N LYS A 172 23.36 -22.53 -10.78
CA LYS A 172 23.29 -23.53 -11.84
C LYS A 172 24.28 -24.62 -11.47
#